data_AF-A0AAW8CHG9-F1
#
_entry.id   AF-A0AAW8CHG9-F1
#
_cell.length_a   1.000
_cell.length_b   1.000
_cell.length_c   1.000
_cell.angle_alpha   90.00
_cell.angle_beta   90.00
_cell.angle_gamma   90.00
#
_symmetry.space_group_name_H-M   'P 1'
#
loop_
_entity.id
_entity.type
_entity.pdbx_description
1 polymer ?
#
loop_
_entity_poly.entity_id
_entity_poly.type
_entity_poly.pdbx_seq_one_letter_code
_entity_poly.pdbx_strand_id
1 'polypeptide(L)'
;MKLPNRINEISLDTSINTGCYPLDGFLTFYEGECGGDCFGLYWEYGKEHIQEPIVCQMYHDEGKLIPAFSNLDKFLEWWEISDYGWEEVEIEDKNFINYFLKKGDECLK
;
A
#
# COMPACT_ATOMS: atom_id res chain seq x y z
N MET A 1 9.99 8.33 -8.64
CA MET A 1 9.10 7.21 -8.31
C MET A 1 8.16 6.96 -9.49
N LYS A 2 7.95 5.70 -9.87
CA LYS A 2 6.99 5.26 -10.87
C LYS A 2 5.64 5.18 -10.16
N LEU A 3 4.81 6.19 -10.40
CA LEU A 3 3.48 6.27 -9.81
C LEU A 3 2.53 5.29 -10.53
N PRO A 4 1.55 4.70 -9.83
CA PRO A 4 0.44 4.00 -10.44
C PRO A 4 -0.33 4.88 -11.44
N ASN A 5 -0.93 4.26 -12.46
CA ASN A 5 -1.71 5.00 -13.46
C ASN A 5 -2.92 5.73 -12.87
N ARG A 6 -3.57 5.12 -11.86
CA ARG A 6 -4.76 5.63 -11.18
C ARG A 6 -4.44 6.51 -9.97
N ILE A 7 -3.24 7.10 -9.90
CA ILE A 7 -2.81 7.89 -8.74
C ILE A 7 -3.76 9.07 -8.40
N ASN A 8 -4.44 9.63 -9.41
CA ASN A 8 -5.37 10.74 -9.21
C ASN A 8 -6.72 10.33 -8.59
N GLU A 9 -6.94 9.04 -8.35
CA GLU A 9 -8.14 8.50 -7.70
C GLU A 9 -7.98 8.36 -6.18
N ILE A 10 -6.79 8.68 -5.66
CA ILE A 10 -6.51 8.75 -4.24
C ILE A 10 -5.99 10.13 -3.84
N SER A 11 -6.23 10.49 -2.59
CA SER A 11 -5.85 11.75 -2.00
C SER A 11 -4.56 11.56 -1.22
N LEU A 12 -3.42 11.85 -1.85
CA LEU A 12 -2.11 11.71 -1.24
C LEU A 12 -1.89 12.72 -0.11
N ASP A 13 -1.31 12.25 0.99
CA ASP A 13 -0.71 13.15 1.99
C ASP A 13 0.65 13.63 1.49
N THR A 14 0.78 14.95 1.34
CA THR A 14 2.00 15.60 0.86
C THR A 14 2.73 16.35 1.98
N SER A 15 2.25 16.23 3.22
CA SER A 15 2.91 16.79 4.38
C SER A 15 4.26 16.10 4.61
N ILE A 16 5.23 16.87 5.08
CA ILE A 16 6.53 16.32 5.46
C ILE A 16 6.37 15.72 6.85
N ASN A 17 6.39 14.39 6.94
CA ASN A 17 6.39 13.70 8.21
C ASN A 17 7.71 13.96 8.96
N THR A 18 7.61 14.54 10.15
CA THR A 18 8.77 14.77 11.04
C THR A 18 8.76 13.71 12.14
N GLY A 19 9.26 12.51 11.82
CA GLY A 19 9.28 11.37 12.75
C GLY A 19 9.97 10.17 12.14
N CYS A 20 10.18 9.12 12.94
CA CYS A 20 10.67 7.83 12.43
C CYS A 20 9.57 6.98 11.76
N TYR A 21 8.32 7.46 11.80
CA TYR A 21 7.15 6.78 11.27
C TYR A 21 6.12 7.78 10.72
N PRO A 22 5.51 7.53 9.56
CA PRO A 22 5.78 6.41 8.65
C PRO A 22 7.20 6.41 8.07
N LEU A 23 7.63 5.25 7.56
CA LEU A 23 8.96 5.05 6.98
C LEU A 23 9.16 5.92 5.72
N ASP A 24 10.38 6.42 5.53
CA ASP A 24 10.77 7.10 4.28
C ASP A 24 10.50 6.19 3.06
N GLY A 25 9.82 6.75 2.05
CA GLY A 25 9.41 6.01 0.86
C GLY A 25 8.01 5.37 0.96
N PHE A 26 7.32 5.53 2.10
CA PHE A 26 5.89 5.25 2.21
C PHE A 26 5.08 6.52 1.93
N LEU A 27 4.26 6.48 0.88
CA LEU A 27 3.42 7.59 0.48
C LEU A 27 1.97 7.30 0.88
N THR A 28 1.54 7.90 1.99
CA THR A 28 0.19 7.72 2.56
C THR A 28 -0.89 8.41 1.71
N PHE A 29 -2.11 7.89 1.80
CA PHE A 29 -3.30 8.51 1.23
C PHE A 29 -4.50 8.35 2.17
N TYR A 30 -5.52 9.21 1.99
CA TYR A 30 -6.64 9.36 2.94
C TYR A 30 -7.78 8.36 2.74
N GLU A 31 -7.88 7.72 1.57
CA GLU A 31 -8.91 6.70 1.32
C GLU A 31 -8.71 5.50 2.24
N GLY A 32 -9.77 5.16 2.98
CA GLY A 32 -9.69 4.14 4.01
C GLY A 32 -8.84 4.55 5.21
N GLU A 33 -8.70 5.84 5.55
CA GLU A 33 -8.15 6.26 6.84
C GLU A 33 -9.19 6.05 7.96
N CYS A 34 -8.75 5.52 9.11
CA CYS A 34 -9.59 5.41 10.31
C CYS A 34 -8.74 5.58 11.57
N GLY A 35 -8.92 6.70 12.27
CA GLY A 35 -8.32 6.90 13.60
C GLY A 35 -6.79 6.87 13.62
N GLY A 36 -6.13 7.20 12.51
CA GLY A 36 -4.68 7.16 12.36
C GLY A 36 -4.16 5.93 11.60
N ASP A 37 -4.95 4.87 11.49
CA ASP A 37 -4.64 3.76 10.59
C ASP A 37 -4.95 4.18 9.15
N CYS A 38 -4.06 3.87 8.22
CA CYS A 38 -4.20 4.32 6.84
C CYS A 38 -3.57 3.34 5.86
N PHE A 39 -3.77 3.60 4.57
CA PHE A 39 -3.06 2.92 3.50
C PHE A 39 -2.00 3.84 2.89
N GLY A 40 -1.09 3.23 2.14
CA GLY A 40 -0.10 3.97 1.38
C GLY A 40 0.62 3.12 0.36
N LEU A 41 1.29 3.82 -0.54
CA LEU A 41 2.11 3.22 -1.59
C LEU A 41 3.51 2.97 -1.05
N TYR A 42 3.97 1.73 -1.18
CA TYR A 42 5.32 1.32 -0.78
C TYR A 42 6.11 0.78 -1.98
N TRP A 43 7.28 1.36 -2.19
CA TRP A 43 8.29 0.82 -3.10
C TRP A 43 9.36 0.13 -2.27
N GLU A 44 9.82 -1.03 -2.73
CA GLU A 44 11.05 -1.58 -2.18
C GLU A 44 12.21 -0.62 -2.40
N TYR A 45 13.08 -0.53 -1.40
CA TYR A 45 14.24 0.36 -1.41
C TYR A 45 15.04 0.25 -2.72
N GLY A 46 15.19 1.38 -3.42
CA GLY A 46 15.94 1.47 -4.67
C GLY A 46 15.19 1.00 -5.92
N LYS A 47 13.92 0.60 -5.81
CA LYS A 47 13.09 0.17 -6.94
C LYS A 47 12.05 1.20 -7.37
N GLU A 48 12.09 2.39 -6.77
CA GLU A 48 11.11 3.45 -6.95
C GLU A 48 10.96 3.85 -8.41
N HIS A 49 12.00 3.72 -9.26
CA HIS A 49 11.96 4.14 -10.66
C HIS A 49 11.61 3.03 -11.66
N ILE A 50 11.59 1.77 -11.22
CA ILE A 50 11.53 0.61 -12.13
C ILE A 50 10.24 -0.19 -11.92
N GLN A 51 9.73 -0.20 -10.68
CA GLN A 51 8.57 -0.98 -10.30
C GLN A 51 7.42 -0.10 -9.81
N GLU A 52 6.19 -0.55 -10.02
CA GLU A 52 5.03 0.04 -9.33
C GLU A 52 5.02 -0.37 -7.84
N PRO A 53 4.45 0.48 -6.97
CA PRO A 53 4.35 0.19 -5.56
C PRO A 53 3.31 -0.89 -5.29
N ILE A 54 3.50 -1.61 -4.18
CA ILE A 54 2.41 -2.34 -3.52
C ILE A 54 1.63 -1.36 -2.64
N VAL A 55 0.42 -1.73 -2.24
CA VAL A 55 -0.33 -0.99 -1.22
C VAL A 55 -0.11 -1.70 0.11
N CYS A 56 0.35 -0.95 1.10
CA CYS A 56 0.48 -1.42 2.48
C CYS A 56 -0.53 -0.70 3.37
N GLN A 57 -1.00 -1.42 4.38
CA GLN A 57 -1.75 -0.88 5.50
C GLN A 57 -0.81 -0.56 6.64
N MET A 58 -1.01 0.60 7.24
CA MET A 58 -0.29 1.10 8.40
C MET A 58 -1.23 1.08 9.60
N TYR A 59 -0.81 0.40 10.66
CA TYR A 59 -1.46 0.40 11.97
C TYR A 59 -0.67 1.31 12.90
N HIS A 60 -1.26 2.44 13.28
CA HIS A 60 -0.55 3.50 13.99
C HIS A 60 -0.21 3.11 15.43
N ASP A 61 -1.16 2.49 16.13
CA ASP A 61 -1.00 2.06 17.53
C ASP A 61 0.06 0.95 17.67
N GLU A 62 0.24 0.16 16.62
CA GLU A 62 1.17 -0.97 16.62
C GLU A 62 2.52 -0.64 15.97
N GLY A 63 2.63 0.50 15.29
CA GLY A 63 3.80 0.87 14.50
C GLY A 63 4.12 -0.16 13.41
N LYS A 64 3.08 -0.81 12.83
CA LYS A 64 3.24 -1.87 11.83
C LYS A 64 2.84 -1.40 10.44
N LEU A 65 3.64 -1.80 9.46
CA LEU A 65 3.34 -1.67 8.05
C LEU A 65 3.19 -3.08 7.45
N ILE A 66 1.99 -3.41 6.98
CA ILE A 66 1.65 -4.73 6.46
C ILE A 66 1.25 -4.58 4.99
N PRO A 67 1.86 -5.34 4.06
CA PRO A 67 1.36 -5.42 2.70
C PRO A 67 -0.11 -5.84 2.67
N ALA A 68 -0.93 -5.17 1.86
CA ALA A 68 -2.37 -5.43 1.75
C ALA A 68 -2.80 -5.77 0.32
N PHE A 69 -2.29 -5.06 -0.68
CA PHE A 69 -2.65 -5.29 -2.10
C PHE A 69 -1.42 -5.21 -2.99
N SER A 70 -1.47 -5.93 -4.12
CA SER A 70 -0.36 -5.96 -5.09
C SER A 70 -0.13 -4.64 -5.81
N ASN A 71 -1.16 -3.80 -5.90
CA ASN A 71 -1.12 -2.48 -6.54
C ASN A 71 -2.35 -1.64 -6.15
N LEU A 72 -2.37 -0.39 -6.63
CA LEU A 72 -3.46 0.55 -6.38
C LEU A 72 -4.79 0.11 -7.01
N ASP A 73 -4.76 -0.54 -8.17
CA ASP A 73 -5.99 -0.98 -8.85
C ASP A 73 -6.78 -1.97 -7.99
N LYS A 74 -6.06 -2.89 -7.31
CA LYS A 74 -6.64 -3.87 -6.40
C LYS A 74 -7.18 -3.25 -5.12
N PHE A 75 -6.49 -2.24 -4.57
CA PHE A 75 -7.04 -1.45 -3.48
C PHE A 75 -8.35 -0.76 -3.87
N LEU A 76 -8.39 -0.11 -5.03
CA LEU A 76 -9.59 0.61 -5.49
C LEU A 76 -10.76 -0.34 -5.76
N GLU A 77 -10.49 -1.55 -6.28
CA GLU A 77 -11.50 -2.62 -6.42
C GLU A 77 -12.08 -3.01 -5.06
N TRP A 78 -11.23 -3.26 -4.06
CA TRP A 78 -11.68 -3.55 -2.70
C TRP A 78 -12.49 -2.39 -2.12
N TRP A 79 -12.00 -1.16 -2.28
CA TRP A 79 -12.62 0.05 -1.73
C TRP A 79 -14.01 0.33 -2.28
N GLU A 80 -14.21 0.06 -3.58
CA GLU A 80 -15.53 0.18 -4.21
C GLU A 80 -16.48 -0.93 -3.73
N ILE A 81 -16.00 -2.17 -3.61
CA ILE A 81 -16.84 -3.31 -3.16
C ILE A 81 -17.19 -3.19 -1.67
N SER A 82 -16.30 -2.63 -0.85
CA SER A 82 -16.55 -2.41 0.58
C SER A 82 -17.50 -1.24 0.86
N ASP A 83 -18.12 -0.65 -0.18
CA ASP A 83 -18.94 0.56 -0.11
C ASP A 83 -18.22 1.70 0.62
N TYR A 84 -16.91 1.84 0.35
CA TYR A 84 -16.05 2.83 0.99
C TYR A 84 -15.99 2.69 2.52
N GLY A 85 -16.13 1.45 3.00
CA GLY A 85 -16.07 1.06 4.39
C GLY A 85 -14.87 0.15 4.69
N TRP A 86 -14.65 -0.08 5.99
CA TRP A 86 -13.64 -1.00 6.53
C TRP A 86 -14.19 -2.43 6.71
N GLU A 87 -15.23 -2.77 5.96
CA GLU A 87 -15.83 -4.10 6.06
C GLU A 87 -14.84 -5.18 5.62
N GLU A 88 -14.90 -6.34 6.27
CA GLU A 88 -14.10 -7.51 5.90
C GLU A 88 -14.63 -8.11 4.59
N VAL A 89 -14.31 -7.43 3.49
CA VAL A 89 -14.56 -7.89 2.13
C VAL A 89 -13.30 -8.57 1.60
N GLU A 90 -13.40 -9.87 1.31
CA GLU A 90 -12.33 -10.58 0.62
C GLU A 90 -12.37 -10.29 -0.88
N ILE A 91 -11.23 -9.89 -1.44
CA ILE A 91 -11.03 -9.78 -2.89
C ILE A 91 -9.90 -10.69 -3.36
N GLU A 92 -10.00 -11.17 -4.60
CA GLU A 92 -8.95 -12.01 -5.19
C GLU A 92 -7.79 -11.14 -5.73
N ASP A 93 -6.61 -11.30 -5.14
CA ASP A 93 -5.35 -10.71 -5.62
C ASP A 93 -4.26 -11.78 -5.85
N LYS A 94 -4.29 -12.40 -7.04
CA LYS A 94 -3.30 -13.41 -7.44
C LYS A 94 -1.88 -12.86 -7.52
N ASN A 95 -1.75 -11.57 -7.87
CA ASN A 95 -0.44 -10.95 -8.04
C ASN A 95 0.23 -10.69 -6.70
N PHE A 96 -0.55 -10.50 -5.65
CA PHE A 96 -0.04 -10.32 -4.29
C PHE A 96 0.65 -11.58 -3.78
N ILE A 97 0.03 -12.74 -3.96
CA ILE A 97 0.66 -14.03 -3.58
C ILE A 97 1.91 -14.28 -4.42
N ASN A 98 1.82 -14.10 -5.74
CA ASN A 98 2.96 -14.30 -6.64
C ASN A 98 4.13 -13.37 -6.31
N TYR A 99 3.84 -12.15 -5.85
CA TYR A 99 4.84 -11.20 -5.38
C TYR A 99 5.66 -11.80 -4.22
N PHE A 100 5.00 -12.30 -3.16
CA PHE A 100 5.71 -12.89 -2.02
C PHE A 100 6.44 -14.18 -2.34
N LEU A 101 5.86 -15.05 -3.19
CA LEU A 101 6.53 -16.28 -3.62
C LEU A 101 7.84 -15.96 -4.34
N LYS A 102 7.81 -15.02 -5.29
CA LYS A 102 9.01 -14.57 -5.99
C LYS A 102 10.03 -13.97 -5.03
N LYS A 103 9.59 -13.22 -4.01
CA LYS A 103 10.48 -12.66 -2.98
C LYS A 103 11.14 -13.75 -2.14
N GLY A 104 10.37 -14.75 -1.72
CA GLY A 104 10.89 -15.93 -1.03
C GLY A 104 11.98 -16.61 -1.85
N ASP A 105 11.73 -16.84 -3.14
CA ASP A 105 12.70 -17.45 -4.06
C ASP A 105 13.96 -16.60 -4.26
N GLU A 106 13.86 -15.27 -4.23
CA GLU A 106 15.00 -14.34 -4.29
C GLU A 106 15.87 -14.44 -3.01
N CYS A 107 15.26 -14.59 -1.84
CA CYS A 107 15.97 -14.69 -0.56
C CYS A 107 16.63 -16.06 -0.30
N LEU A 108 16.23 -17.10 -1.03
CA LEU A 108 16.76 -18.46 -0.90
C LEU A 108 17.96 -18.73 -1.82
N LYS A 109 18.36 -17.77 -2.66
CA LYS A 109 19.50 -17.86 -3.58
C LYS A 109 20.73 -17.15 -3.02
#